data_AF-X1LX17-F1
#
_entry.id   AF-X1LX17-F1
#
_cell.length_a   1.000
_cell.length_b   1.000
_cell.length_c   1.000
_cell.angle_alpha   90.00
_cell.angle_beta   90.00
_cell.angle_gamma   90.00
#
_symmetry.space_group_name_H-M   'P 1'
#
loop_
_entity.id
_entity.type
_entity.pdbx_description
1 polymer ?
#
loop_
_entity_poly.entity_id
_entity_poly.type
_entity_poly.pdbx_seq_one_letter_code
_entity_poly.pdbx_strand_id
1 'polypeptide(L)'
;MGSKTYYDVKGAAEYASVTRHTIYSWIHKGVGAEDGGRLMLPVRIVDGVIQINEVDLDNHLDALGYEFESDDSNEDDSAEG
;
A
#
# COMPACT_ATOMS: atom_id res chain seq x y z
N MET A 1 -9.66 0.73 -20.84
CA MET A 1 -8.21 0.56 -20.55
C MET A 1 -7.98 1.15 -19.18
N GLY A 2 -7.83 0.33 -18.14
CA GLY A 2 -7.57 0.85 -16.79
C GLY A 2 -6.21 1.52 -16.71
N SER A 3 -6.14 2.73 -16.18
CA SER A 3 -4.87 3.39 -15.86
C SER A 3 -4.20 2.65 -14.71
N LYS A 4 -2.91 2.34 -14.84
CA LYS A 4 -2.12 1.82 -13.72
C LYS A 4 -1.64 3.00 -12.87
N THR A 5 -2.10 3.07 -11.62
CA THR A 5 -1.63 4.07 -10.65
C THR A 5 -0.26 3.67 -10.12
N TYR A 6 0.63 4.66 -9.99
CA TYR A 6 1.94 4.50 -9.39
C TYR A 6 2.19 5.60 -8.37
N TYR A 7 2.65 5.21 -7.20
CA TYR A 7 3.03 6.10 -6.12
C TYR A 7 4.55 6.22 -6.04
N ASP A 8 5.03 7.38 -5.62
CA ASP A 8 6.38 7.46 -5.05
C ASP A 8 6.37 6.90 -3.62
N VAL A 9 7.53 6.87 -2.97
CA VAL A 9 7.65 6.36 -1.58
C VAL A 9 6.81 7.17 -0.60
N LYS A 10 6.58 8.47 -0.84
CA LYS A 10 5.75 9.30 0.04
C LYS A 10 4.28 8.94 -0.13
N GLY A 11 3.79 8.90 -1.37
CA GLY A 11 2.42 8.55 -1.70
C GLY A 11 2.07 7.13 -1.25
N ALA A 12 2.97 6.17 -1.40
CA ALA A 12 2.74 4.79 -0.92
C ALA A 12 2.66 4.73 0.61
N ALA A 13 3.47 5.52 1.31
CA ALA A 13 3.43 5.59 2.77
C ALA A 13 2.11 6.22 3.26
N GLU A 14 1.64 7.27 2.59
CA GLU A 14 0.35 7.91 2.86
C GLU A 14 -0.82 6.96 2.57
N TYR A 15 -0.78 6.28 1.42
CA TYR A 15 -1.78 5.28 1.02
C TYR A 15 -1.89 4.16 2.05
N ALA A 16 -0.77 3.55 2.44
CA ALA A 16 -0.73 2.44 3.38
C ALA A 16 -0.83 2.86 4.86
N SER A 17 -0.94 4.16 5.16
CA SER A 17 -0.91 4.69 6.53
C SER A 17 0.31 4.24 7.36
N VAL A 18 1.48 4.17 6.72
CA VAL A 18 2.76 3.81 7.37
C VAL A 18 3.82 4.89 7.18
N THR A 19 5.00 4.71 7.77
CA THR A 19 6.12 5.64 7.56
C THR A 19 6.86 5.34 6.25
N ARG A 20 7.48 6.36 5.64
CA ARG A 20 8.40 6.15 4.49
C ARG A 20 9.52 5.15 4.80
N HIS A 21 9.99 5.12 6.04
CA HIS A 21 11.02 4.17 6.48
C HIS A 21 10.51 2.73 6.42
N THR A 22 9.23 2.50 6.77
CA THR A 22 8.57 1.20 6.62
C THR A 22 8.56 0.77 5.15
N ILE A 23 8.16 1.66 4.23
CA ILE A 23 8.19 1.38 2.78
C ILE A 23 9.60 1.02 2.31
N TYR A 24 10.64 1.80 2.67
CA TYR A 24 12.03 1.45 2.33
C TYR A 24 12.46 0.10 2.91
N SER A 25 11.99 -0.25 4.11
CA SER A 25 12.27 -1.55 4.71
C SER A 25 11.63 -2.68 3.92
N TRP A 26 10.37 -2.54 3.49
CA TRP A 26 9.70 -3.55 2.67
C TRP A 26 10.37 -3.75 1.31
N ILE A 27 10.89 -2.66 0.70
CA ILE A 27 11.61 -2.72 -0.58
C ILE A 27 12.98 -3.39 -0.45
N HIS A 28 13.78 -2.99 0.55
CA HIS A 28 15.18 -3.40 0.63
C HIS A 28 15.45 -4.60 1.52
N LYS A 29 14.62 -4.81 2.54
CA LYS A 29 14.78 -5.87 3.55
C LYS A 29 13.66 -6.89 3.48
N GLY A 30 12.46 -6.50 3.05
CA GLY A 30 11.27 -7.32 3.11
C GLY A 30 10.79 -7.55 4.55
N VAL A 31 9.68 -8.28 4.68
CA VAL A 31 9.11 -8.72 5.95
C VAL A 31 9.22 -10.24 6.04
N GLY A 32 9.55 -10.78 7.21
CA GLY A 32 9.59 -12.23 7.42
C GLY A 32 8.19 -12.81 7.29
N ALA A 33 8.03 -13.80 6.42
CA ALA A 33 6.80 -14.57 6.27
C ALA A 33 6.86 -15.85 7.12
N GLU A 34 5.69 -16.42 7.43
CA GLU A 34 5.56 -17.60 8.31
C GLU A 34 6.25 -18.86 7.75
N ASP A 35 6.39 -18.94 6.43
CA ASP A 35 7.10 -20.02 5.73
C ASP A 35 8.65 -19.88 5.80
N GLY A 36 9.15 -18.87 6.50
CA GLY A 36 10.57 -18.53 6.58
C GLY A 36 11.08 -17.72 5.38
N GLY A 37 10.19 -17.39 4.44
CA GLY A 37 10.48 -16.51 3.31
C GLY A 37 10.56 -15.03 3.70
N ARG A 38 10.82 -14.19 2.71
CA ARG A 38 10.67 -12.74 2.84
C ARG A 38 9.71 -12.20 1.81
N LEU A 39 8.67 -11.53 2.28
CA LEU A 39 7.77 -10.77 1.43
C LEU A 39 8.42 -9.43 1.08
N MET A 40 8.76 -9.23 -0.19
CA MET A 40 9.34 -7.98 -0.70
C MET A 40 8.24 -7.13 -1.35
N LEU A 41 8.30 -5.81 -1.18
CA LEU A 41 7.45 -4.90 -1.94
C LEU A 41 8.10 -4.64 -3.31
N PRO A 42 7.49 -5.08 -4.43
CA PRO A 42 8.05 -4.86 -5.75
C PRO A 42 7.95 -3.38 -6.13
N VAL A 43 9.00 -2.89 -6.80
CA VAL A 43 9.10 -1.52 -7.28
C VAL A 43 9.75 -1.48 -8.64
N ARG A 44 9.49 -0.40 -9.38
CA ARG A 44 10.28 -0.02 -10.55
C ARG A 44 11.03 1.28 -10.28
N ILE A 45 12.14 1.47 -10.98
CA ILE A 45 12.91 2.72 -10.94
C ILE A 45 12.80 3.35 -12.32
N VAL A 46 12.26 4.55 -12.40
CA VAL A 46 12.12 5.34 -13.63
C VAL A 46 12.77 6.69 -13.39
N ASP A 47 13.76 7.05 -14.20
CA ASP A 47 14.53 8.29 -14.08
C ASP A 47 15.09 8.52 -12.65
N GLY A 48 15.53 7.44 -11.99
CA GLY A 48 16.07 7.48 -10.63
C GLY A 48 15.03 7.59 -9.52
N VAL A 49 13.73 7.60 -9.87
CA VAL A 49 12.62 7.68 -8.92
C VAL A 49 12.00 6.30 -8.72
N ILE A 50 11.84 5.90 -7.47
CA ILE A 50 11.11 4.69 -7.09
C ILE A 50 9.63 4.91 -7.36
N GLN A 51 9.01 3.98 -8.09
CA GLN A 51 7.59 3.94 -8.36
C GLN A 51 7.02 2.59 -7.91
N ILE A 52 6.01 2.65 -7.07
CA ILE A 52 5.30 1.52 -6.48
C ILE A 52 3.94 1.45 -7.16
N ASN A 53 3.61 0.31 -7.77
CA ASN A 53 2.28 0.14 -8.35
C ASN A 53 1.25 -0.06 -7.23
N GLU A 54 0.09 0.58 -7.35
CA GLU A 54 -1.00 0.47 -6.36
C GLU A 54 -1.41 -0.98 -6.10
N VAL A 55 -1.68 -1.76 -7.16
CA VAL A 55 -2.11 -3.15 -7.04
C VAL A 55 -1.04 -4.02 -6.34
N ASP A 56 0.24 -3.77 -6.62
CA ASP A 56 1.33 -4.48 -5.95
C ASP A 56 1.43 -4.10 -4.46
N LEU A 57 1.15 -2.84 -4.12
CA LEU A 57 1.10 -2.37 -2.74
C LEU A 57 -0.08 -3.01 -1.99
N ASP A 58 -1.27 -3.05 -2.59
CA ASP A 58 -2.46 -3.69 -2.00
C ASP A 58 -2.21 -5.16 -1.71
N ASN A 59 -1.72 -5.91 -2.70
CA ASN A 59 -1.39 -7.32 -2.52
C ASN A 59 -0.33 -7.52 -1.41
N HIS A 60 0.61 -6.59 -1.27
CA HIS A 60 1.62 -6.65 -0.21
C HIS A 60 0.99 -6.41 1.16
N LEU A 61 0.09 -5.44 1.28
CA LEU A 61 -0.62 -5.12 2.51
C LEU A 61 -1.56 -6.25 2.94
N ASP A 62 -2.32 -6.81 1.99
CA ASP A 62 -3.16 -7.99 2.21
C ASP A 62 -2.33 -9.17 2.72
N ALA A 63 -1.17 -9.43 2.12
CA ALA A 63 -0.27 -10.49 2.55
C ALA A 63 0.36 -10.25 3.94
N LEU A 64 0.43 -8.98 4.38
CA LEU A 64 0.84 -8.62 5.74
C LEU A 64 -0.33 -8.60 6.74
N GLY A 65 -1.58 -8.75 6.28
CA GLY A 65 -2.78 -8.67 7.10
C GLY A 65 -3.19 -7.24 7.50
N TYR A 66 -2.83 -6.24 6.70
CA TYR A 66 -3.38 -4.89 6.86
C TYR A 66 -4.82 -4.88 6.37
N GLU A 67 -5.78 -4.72 7.28
CA GLU A 67 -7.17 -4.44 6.91
C GLU A 67 -7.34 -2.93 6.74
N PHE A 68 -7.66 -2.49 5.52
CA PHE A 68 -8.18 -1.16 5.32
C PHE A 68 -9.62 -1.15 5.81
N GLU A 69 -9.96 -0.27 6.75
CA GLU A 69 -11.36 0.05 7.02
C GLU A 69 -11.93 0.62 5.71
N SER A 70 -12.73 -0.18 5.00
CA SER A 70 -13.58 0.33 3.93
C SER A 70 -14.50 1.36 4.59
N ASP A 71 -14.26 2.63 4.31
CA ASP A 71 -15.09 3.75 4.77
C ASP A 71 -16.47 3.62 4.12
N ASP A 72 -17.33 2.78 4.71
CA ASP A 72 -18.74 2.61 4.37
C ASP A 72 -19.55 3.74 5.04
N SER A 73 -19.03 4.97 5.01
CA SER A 73 -19.75 6.17 5.43
C SER A 73 -20.74 6.55 4.33
N ASN A 74 -21.74 5.70 4.11
CA ASN A 74 -22.91 6.06 3.33
C ASN A 74 -23.75 7.04 4.19
N GLU A 75 -23.72 8.32 3.83
CA GLU A 75 -24.67 9.35 4.29
C GLU A 75 -26.12 8.84 4.21
N ASP A 76 -26.89 8.95 5.29
CA ASP A 76 -28.22 9.61 5.33
C ASP A 76 -28.79 9.52 6.77
N ASP A 77 -28.72 10.60 7.55
CA ASP A 77 -29.71 10.83 8.61
C ASP A 77 -30.39 12.16 8.28
N SER A 78 -31.24 12.10 7.26
CA SER A 78 -32.27 13.10 7.02
C SER A 78 -33.14 13.18 8.28
N ALA A 79 -32.87 14.20 9.09
CA ALA A 79 -33.69 14.55 10.23
C ALA A 79 -35.15 14.82 9.81
N GLU A 80 -36.05 13.90 10.16
CA GLU A 80 -37.48 14.18 10.32
C GLU A 80 -37.97 13.57 11.64
N GLY A 81 -38.48 14.43 12.53
CA GLY A 81 -39.09 14.07 13.81
C GLY A 81 -39.28 15.27 14.73
#